data_AF-A0A8S3JQZ5-F1
#
_entry.id   AF-A0A8S3JQZ5-F1
#
_cell.length_a   1.000
_cell.length_b   1.000
_cell.length_c   1.000
_cell.angle_alpha   90.00
_cell.angle_beta   90.00
_cell.angle_gamma   90.00
#
_symmetry.space_group_name_H-M   'P 1'
#
loop_
_entity.id
_entity.type
_entity.pdbx_description
1 polymer ?
#
loop_
_entity_poly.entity_id
_entity_poly.type
_entity_poly.pdbx_seq_one_letter_code
_entity_poly.pdbx_strand_id
1 'polypeptide(L)'
;SLLSGARNNRNSNLSEKIYKRMKTVFPNAKESLVSGVVLLSNIYSSLGNYEEAKNFRSNQIEELGVKVKVGLSWTEIKGHIVHLKAHDHSHPQSTEIYAKIDRLKSKAIEDGFIFDSSWMTRSLNENETIESVLCGHSELLVIALNLIQEPA
;
A
#
# COMPACT_ATOMS: atom_id res chain seq x y z
N SER A 1 -10.96 -1.32 14.33
CA SER A 1 -12.30 -0.74 14.06
C SER A 1 -13.21 -1.79 13.44
N LEU A 2 -14.54 -1.61 13.46
CA LEU A 2 -15.52 -2.52 12.84
C LEU A 2 -15.24 -2.81 11.36
N LEU A 3 -14.84 -1.79 10.60
CA LEU A 3 -14.53 -1.93 9.17
C LEU A 3 -13.25 -2.75 8.95
N SER A 4 -12.28 -2.66 9.87
CA SER A 4 -11.09 -3.51 9.85
C SER A 4 -11.41 -4.97 10.23
N GLY A 5 -12.40 -5.19 11.11
CA GLY A 5 -12.93 -6.53 11.39
C GLY A 5 -13.68 -7.13 10.19
N ALA A 6 -14.40 -6.31 9.43
CA ALA A 6 -15.08 -6.75 8.21
C ALA A 6 -14.09 -7.09 7.07
N ARG A 7 -12.95 -6.39 7.01
CA ARG A 7 -11.81 -6.77 6.14
C ARG A 7 -11.29 -8.17 6.47
N ASN A 8 -11.10 -8.49 7.74
CA ASN A 8 -10.58 -9.80 8.16
C ASN A 8 -11.52 -10.95 7.78
N ASN A 9 -12.83 -10.67 7.67
CA ASN A 9 -13.85 -11.64 7.25
C ASN A 9 -14.22 -11.55 5.76
N ARG A 10 -13.50 -10.73 4.97
CA ARG A 10 -13.74 -10.47 3.54
C ARG A 10 -15.22 -10.21 3.18
N ASN A 11 -15.98 -9.60 4.09
CA ASN A 11 -17.42 -9.39 3.90
C ASN A 11 -17.69 -8.01 3.30
N SER A 12 -17.71 -7.93 1.97
CA SER A 12 -17.97 -6.70 1.21
C SER A 12 -19.34 -6.09 1.52
N ASN A 13 -20.39 -6.91 1.58
CA ASN A 13 -21.77 -6.45 1.82
C ASN A 13 -21.92 -5.77 3.20
N LEU A 14 -21.36 -6.37 4.26
CA LEU A 14 -21.35 -5.75 5.58
C LEU A 14 -20.54 -4.45 5.58
N SER A 15 -19.39 -4.45 4.91
CA SER A 15 -18.50 -3.29 4.83
C SER A 15 -19.16 -2.11 4.10
N GLU A 16 -19.90 -2.36 3.03
CA GLU A 16 -20.71 -1.36 2.34
C GLU A 16 -21.79 -0.77 3.23
N LYS A 17 -22.52 -1.61 3.99
CA LYS A 17 -23.55 -1.16 4.93
C LYS A 17 -22.95 -0.25 6.01
N ILE A 18 -21.79 -0.65 6.56
CA ILE A 18 -21.07 0.16 7.55
C ILE A 18 -20.63 1.49 6.94
N TYR A 19 -20.05 1.48 5.74
CA TYR A 19 -19.59 2.70 5.07
C TYR A 19 -20.75 3.66 4.74
N LYS A 20 -21.87 3.16 4.22
CA LYS A 20 -23.09 3.95 4.00
C LYS A 20 -23.58 4.60 5.29
N ARG A 21 -23.62 3.84 6.40
CA ARG A 21 -24.01 4.37 7.71
C ARG A 21 -23.02 5.44 8.21
N MET A 22 -21.72 5.25 8.02
CA MET A 22 -20.71 6.25 8.37
C MET A 22 -20.93 7.57 7.62
N LYS A 23 -21.23 7.53 6.31
CA LYS A 23 -21.56 8.75 5.54
C LYS A 23 -22.78 9.47 6.11
N THR A 24 -23.82 8.74 6.51
CA THR A 24 -25.04 9.33 7.08
C THR A 24 -24.80 9.94 8.47
N VAL A 25 -24.05 9.25 9.34
CA VAL A 25 -23.85 9.68 10.73
C VAL A 25 -22.78 10.76 10.84
N PHE A 26 -21.77 10.74 9.97
CA PHE A 26 -20.62 11.65 10.00
C PHE A 26 -20.40 12.35 8.64
N PRO A 27 -21.40 13.11 8.14
CA PRO A 27 -21.34 13.70 6.78
C PRO A 27 -20.18 14.68 6.59
N ASN A 28 -19.72 15.32 7.67
CA ASN A 28 -18.64 16.31 7.63
C ASN A 28 -17.25 15.69 7.92
N ALA A 29 -17.17 14.41 8.28
CA ALA A 29 -15.92 13.75 8.66
C ALA A 29 -15.17 13.20 7.43
N LYS A 30 -14.94 14.05 6.42
CA LYS A 30 -14.39 13.66 5.11
C LYS A 30 -13.10 12.83 5.21
N GLU A 31 -12.17 13.22 6.06
CA GLU A 31 -10.91 12.49 6.31
C GLU A 31 -11.14 11.06 6.87
N SER A 32 -12.11 10.89 7.76
CA SER A 32 -12.48 9.57 8.28
C SER A 32 -13.19 8.72 7.23
N LEU A 33 -13.97 9.34 6.34
CA LEU A 33 -14.62 8.66 5.22
C LEU A 33 -13.60 8.18 4.19
N VAL A 34 -12.54 8.94 3.90
CA VAL A 34 -11.42 8.50 3.03
C VAL A 34 -10.81 7.19 3.52
N SER A 35 -10.57 7.07 4.82
CA SER A 35 -10.05 5.84 5.41
C SER A 35 -11.00 4.66 5.20
N GLY A 36 -12.31 4.92 5.26
CA GLY A 36 -13.34 3.94 4.93
C GLY A 36 -13.35 3.53 3.46
N VAL A 37 -13.18 4.50 2.54
CA VAL A 37 -13.07 4.25 1.10
C VAL A 37 -11.87 3.34 0.80
N VAL A 38 -10.70 3.66 1.35
CA VAL A 38 -9.48 2.87 1.15
C VAL A 38 -9.68 1.44 1.67
N LEU A 39 -10.29 1.29 2.83
CA LEU A 39 -10.49 -0.01 3.43
C LEU A 39 -11.47 -0.88 2.63
N LEU A 40 -12.59 -0.30 2.18
CA LEU A 40 -13.58 -1.00 1.36
C LEU A 40 -13.02 -1.33 -0.05
N SER A 41 -12.23 -0.43 -0.66
CA SER A 41 -11.52 -0.77 -1.91
C SER A 41 -10.58 -1.96 -1.72
N ASN A 42 -9.85 -2.01 -0.62
CA ASN A 42 -8.96 -3.14 -0.33
C ASN A 42 -9.72 -4.45 -0.11
N ILE A 43 -10.95 -4.40 0.43
CA ILE A 43 -11.81 -5.58 0.57
C ILE A 43 -12.24 -6.09 -0.80
N TYR A 44 -12.68 -5.21 -1.72
CA TYR A 44 -12.97 -5.59 -3.10
C TYR A 44 -11.74 -6.20 -3.78
N SER A 45 -10.56 -5.60 -3.66
CA SER A 45 -9.32 -6.16 -4.21
C SER A 45 -9.00 -7.54 -3.63
N SER A 46 -9.18 -7.76 -2.32
CA SER A 46 -8.96 -9.06 -1.68
C SER A 46 -9.92 -10.17 -2.12
N LEU A 47 -11.03 -9.79 -2.77
CA LEU A 47 -12.00 -10.69 -3.40
C LEU A 47 -11.73 -10.89 -4.90
N GLY A 48 -10.69 -10.27 -5.45
CA GLY A 48 -10.36 -10.29 -6.88
C GLY A 48 -11.11 -9.24 -7.71
N ASN A 49 -11.95 -8.41 -7.08
CA ASN A 49 -12.78 -7.41 -7.74
C ASN A 49 -12.01 -6.08 -7.92
N TYR A 50 -10.91 -6.12 -8.68
CA TYR A 50 -9.99 -5.00 -8.80
C TYR A 50 -10.58 -3.79 -9.51
N GLU A 51 -11.41 -4.00 -10.55
CA GLU A 51 -12.07 -2.92 -11.27
C GLU A 51 -13.15 -2.24 -10.40
N GLU A 52 -13.93 -3.01 -9.65
CA GLU A 52 -14.88 -2.48 -8.68
C GLU A 52 -14.15 -1.69 -7.58
N ALA A 53 -13.03 -2.21 -7.08
CA ALA A 53 -12.20 -1.52 -6.09
C ALA A 53 -11.74 -0.14 -6.60
N LYS A 54 -11.23 -0.10 -7.83
CA LYS A 54 -10.75 1.12 -8.50
C LYS A 54 -11.87 2.11 -8.74
N ASN A 55 -13.00 1.66 -9.31
CA ASN A 55 -14.15 2.51 -9.62
C ASN A 55 -14.79 3.07 -8.35
N PHE A 56 -15.00 2.22 -7.33
CA PHE A 56 -15.52 2.65 -6.04
C PHE A 56 -14.63 3.72 -5.41
N ARG A 57 -13.31 3.47 -5.38
CA ARG A 57 -12.34 4.42 -4.81
C ARG A 57 -12.37 5.75 -5.54
N SER A 58 -12.24 5.75 -6.86
CA SER A 58 -12.21 6.99 -7.66
C SER A 58 -13.48 7.82 -7.46
N ASN A 59 -14.65 7.19 -7.59
CA ASN A 59 -15.93 7.87 -7.46
C ASN A 59 -16.14 8.45 -6.05
N GLN A 60 -15.79 7.71 -5.00
CA GLN A 60 -15.97 8.19 -3.63
C GLN A 60 -14.97 9.28 -3.24
N ILE A 61 -13.72 9.22 -3.72
CA ILE A 61 -12.74 10.27 -3.46
C ILE A 61 -13.12 11.57 -4.18
N GLU A 62 -13.61 11.47 -5.42
CA GLU A 62 -14.15 12.61 -6.17
C GLU A 62 -15.36 13.23 -5.46
N GLU A 63 -16.33 12.41 -5.04
CA GLU A 63 -17.51 12.86 -4.30
C GLU A 63 -17.16 13.58 -2.99
N LEU A 64 -16.15 13.08 -2.26
CA LEU A 64 -15.70 13.69 -1.01
C LEU A 64 -14.93 15.01 -1.26
N GLY A 65 -14.36 15.21 -2.45
CA GLY A 65 -13.55 16.38 -2.81
C GLY A 65 -12.25 16.46 -2.01
N VAL A 66 -11.65 15.30 -1.73
CA VAL A 66 -10.46 15.15 -0.86
C VAL A 66 -9.30 14.54 -1.62
N LYS A 67 -8.07 14.89 -1.24
CA LYS A 67 -6.88 14.22 -1.76
C LYS A 67 -6.48 13.10 -0.81
N VAL A 68 -6.33 11.88 -1.34
CA VAL A 68 -5.76 10.79 -0.55
C VAL A 68 -4.29 11.10 -0.27
N LYS A 69 -3.91 11.14 1.01
CA LYS A 69 -2.51 11.20 1.40
C LYS A 69 -1.83 9.87 1.07
N VAL A 70 -0.73 9.93 0.31
CA VAL A 70 0.10 8.76 0.00
C VAL A 70 0.90 8.39 1.25
N GLY A 71 0.95 7.09 1.57
CA GLY A 71 1.78 6.58 2.66
C GLY A 71 3.26 6.77 2.34
N LEU A 72 4.04 7.12 3.35
CA LEU A 72 5.49 7.30 3.27
C LEU A 72 6.15 6.47 4.38
N SER A 73 7.30 5.92 4.07
CA SER A 73 8.25 5.44 5.07
C SER A 73 9.39 6.43 5.20
N TRP A 74 10.07 6.45 6.33
CA TRP A 74 11.17 7.37 6.58
C TRP A 74 12.28 6.71 7.40
N THR A 75 13.48 7.27 7.30
CA THR A 75 14.64 6.92 8.12
C THR A 75 15.54 8.12 8.33
N GLU A 76 16.42 8.04 9.32
CA GLU A 76 17.42 9.06 9.62
C GLU A 76 18.81 8.57 9.16
N ILE A 77 19.44 9.30 8.26
CA ILE A 77 20.80 9.06 7.78
C ILE A 77 21.67 10.26 8.13
N LYS A 78 22.69 10.06 8.96
CA LYS A 78 23.65 11.11 9.35
C LYS A 78 22.97 12.40 9.82
N GLY A 79 21.95 12.27 10.68
CA GLY A 79 21.19 13.42 11.21
C GLY A 79 20.12 13.98 10.28
N HIS A 80 19.88 13.40 9.11
CA HIS A 80 18.90 13.89 8.13
C HIS A 80 17.77 12.89 7.92
N ILE A 81 16.52 13.37 7.98
CA ILE A 81 15.35 12.54 7.71
C ILE A 81 15.14 12.41 6.20
N VAL A 82 15.15 11.18 5.72
CA VAL A 82 14.83 10.82 4.34
C VAL A 82 13.46 10.15 4.32
N HIS A 83 12.57 10.63 3.45
CA HIS A 83 11.25 10.04 3.22
C HIS A 83 11.23 9.37 1.85
N LEU A 84 10.61 8.19 1.76
CA LEU A 84 10.42 7.47 0.51
C LEU A 84 8.95 7.05 0.41
N LYS A 85 8.40 7.16 -0.80
CA LYS A 85 7.09 6.59 -1.17
C LYS A 85 7.27 5.25 -1.86
N ALA A 86 6.18 4.51 -2.03
CA ALA A 86 6.23 3.29 -2.83
C ALA A 86 6.65 3.60 -4.28
N HIS A 87 7.54 2.79 -4.84
CA HIS A 87 8.13 2.94 -6.18
C HIS A 87 8.83 4.28 -6.39
N ASP A 88 9.42 4.84 -5.33
CA ASP A 88 10.18 6.08 -5.44
C ASP A 88 11.51 5.83 -6.15
N HIS A 89 11.76 6.58 -7.21
CA HIS A 89 13.03 6.60 -7.93
C HIS A 89 13.72 7.98 -7.90
N SER A 90 13.18 8.93 -7.14
CA SER A 90 13.69 10.31 -7.08
C SER A 90 14.92 10.46 -6.18
N HIS A 91 15.19 9.48 -5.32
CA HIS A 91 16.36 9.50 -4.46
C HIS A 91 17.66 9.37 -5.28
N PRO A 92 18.73 10.14 -5.00
CA PRO A 92 19.98 10.09 -5.76
C PRO A 92 20.62 8.70 -5.82
N GLN A 93 20.45 7.90 -4.76
CA GLN A 93 20.94 6.51 -4.67
C GLN A 93 19.88 5.46 -5.04
N SER A 94 18.86 5.84 -5.81
CA SER A 94 17.76 4.94 -6.20
C SER A 94 18.30 3.64 -6.81
N THR A 95 19.25 3.74 -7.74
CA THR A 95 19.85 2.57 -8.40
C THR A 95 20.46 1.58 -7.40
N GLU A 96 21.22 2.07 -6.41
CA GLU A 96 21.82 1.23 -5.37
C GLU A 96 20.77 0.63 -4.43
N ILE A 97 19.74 1.39 -4.07
CA ILE A 97 18.61 0.93 -3.25
C ILE A 97 17.94 -0.27 -3.91
N TYR A 98 17.53 -0.15 -5.17
CA TYR A 98 16.87 -1.24 -5.89
C TYR A 98 17.80 -2.44 -6.10
N ALA A 99 19.09 -2.21 -6.40
CA ALA A 99 20.07 -3.29 -6.49
C ALA A 99 20.26 -4.05 -5.16
N LYS A 100 20.20 -3.35 -4.02
CA LYS A 100 20.25 -3.98 -2.69
C LYS A 100 18.99 -4.81 -2.43
N ILE A 101 17.81 -4.29 -2.80
CA ILE A 101 16.54 -5.02 -2.68
C ILE A 101 16.57 -6.28 -3.54
N ASP A 102 17.05 -6.20 -4.78
CA ASP A 102 17.16 -7.37 -5.66
C ASP A 102 18.06 -8.46 -5.05
N ARG A 103 19.19 -8.09 -4.45
CA ARG A 103 20.06 -9.04 -3.74
C ARG A 103 19.37 -9.67 -2.52
N LEU A 104 18.67 -8.87 -1.72
CA LEU A 104 17.93 -9.35 -0.54
C LEU A 104 16.79 -10.28 -0.95
N LYS A 105 16.07 -9.93 -2.02
CA LYS A 105 15.02 -10.75 -2.63
C LYS A 105 15.57 -12.09 -3.07
N SER A 106 16.63 -12.11 -3.89
CA SER A 106 17.21 -13.36 -4.38
C SER A 106 17.63 -14.27 -3.22
N LYS A 107 18.31 -13.71 -2.22
CA LYS A 107 18.69 -14.47 -1.02
C LYS A 107 17.49 -15.00 -0.24
N ALA A 108 16.45 -14.18 -0.04
CA ALA A 108 15.25 -14.62 0.67
C ALA A 108 14.57 -15.79 -0.06
N ILE A 109 14.49 -15.73 -1.40
CA ILE A 109 13.93 -16.81 -2.22
C ILE A 109 14.79 -18.08 -2.11
N GLU A 110 16.12 -17.95 -2.16
CA GLU A 110 17.06 -19.08 -1.94
C GLU A 110 16.87 -19.73 -0.57
N ASP A 111 16.60 -18.93 0.46
CA ASP A 111 16.31 -19.38 1.83
C ASP A 111 14.85 -19.90 2.00
N GLY A 112 14.07 -19.96 0.92
CA GLY A 112 12.72 -20.55 0.90
C GLY A 112 11.57 -19.58 1.17
N PHE A 113 11.80 -18.27 1.11
CA PHE A 113 10.75 -17.25 1.23
C PHE A 113 9.80 -17.29 0.02
N ILE A 114 8.49 -17.25 0.30
CA ILE A 114 7.43 -17.19 -0.71
C ILE A 114 6.66 -15.88 -0.53
N PHE A 115 6.53 -15.12 -1.61
CA PHE A 115 5.77 -13.87 -1.60
C PHE A 115 4.26 -14.13 -1.42
N ASP A 116 3.66 -13.45 -0.45
CA ASP A 116 2.21 -13.47 -0.23
C ASP A 116 1.54 -12.34 -1.02
N SER A 117 0.68 -12.72 -1.96
CA SER A 117 -0.11 -11.80 -2.78
C SER A 117 -1.55 -11.60 -2.28
N SER A 118 -1.93 -12.22 -1.16
CA SER A 118 -3.29 -12.21 -0.62
C SER A 118 -3.85 -10.82 -0.33
N TRP A 119 -2.97 -9.82 -0.21
CA TRP A 119 -3.32 -8.43 0.10
C TRP A 119 -2.96 -7.44 -1.00
N MET A 120 -2.65 -7.91 -2.21
CA MET A 120 -2.44 -7.01 -3.33
C MET A 120 -3.72 -6.22 -3.60
N THR A 121 -3.56 -4.91 -3.69
CA THR A 121 -4.70 -3.99 -3.88
C THR A 121 -5.10 -3.82 -5.34
N ARG A 122 -4.35 -4.41 -6.27
CA ARG A 122 -4.59 -4.36 -7.72
C ARG A 122 -4.14 -5.64 -8.40
N SER A 123 -4.67 -5.90 -9.59
CA SER A 123 -4.13 -6.90 -10.50
C SER A 123 -2.75 -6.50 -10.99
N LEU A 124 -1.96 -7.52 -11.34
CA LEU A 124 -0.69 -7.35 -12.04
C LEU A 124 -0.94 -7.22 -13.53
N ASN A 125 -0.14 -6.40 -14.18
CA ASN A 125 -0.10 -6.36 -15.64
C ASN A 125 0.79 -7.50 -16.18
N GLU A 126 0.75 -7.76 -17.49
CA GLU A 126 1.50 -8.84 -18.15
C GLU A 126 3.02 -8.81 -17.87
N ASN A 127 3.56 -7.61 -17.62
CA ASN A 127 4.99 -7.39 -17.38
C ASN A 127 5.37 -7.32 -15.88
N GLU A 128 4.41 -7.53 -14.97
CA GLU A 128 4.64 -7.39 -13.53
C GLU A 128 4.56 -8.74 -12.83
N THR A 129 5.45 -8.94 -11.85
CA THR A 129 5.39 -10.06 -10.93
C THR A 129 4.96 -9.57 -9.54
N ILE A 130 4.50 -10.49 -8.69
CA ILE A 130 4.20 -10.19 -7.28
C ILE A 130 5.44 -9.56 -6.62
N GLU A 131 6.61 -10.12 -6.91
CA GLU A 131 7.89 -9.66 -6.40
C GLU A 131 8.21 -8.25 -6.86
N SER A 132 8.06 -7.94 -8.15
CA SER A 132 8.40 -6.61 -8.68
C SER A 132 7.55 -5.50 -8.07
N VAL A 133 6.29 -5.80 -7.72
CA VAL A 133 5.39 -4.84 -7.07
C VAL A 133 5.69 -4.72 -5.57
N LEU A 134 5.85 -5.85 -4.87
CA LEU A 134 6.09 -5.83 -3.42
C LEU A 134 7.47 -5.27 -3.07
N CYS A 135 8.49 -5.49 -3.91
CA CYS A 135 9.81 -4.88 -3.76
C CYS A 135 9.83 -3.37 -3.96
N GLY A 136 8.74 -2.77 -4.47
CA GLY A 136 8.56 -1.33 -4.55
C GLY A 136 8.00 -0.68 -3.28
N HIS A 137 7.74 -1.43 -2.20
CA HIS A 137 7.22 -0.86 -0.96
C HIS A 137 8.20 0.13 -0.31
N SER A 138 7.66 1.27 0.16
CA SER A 138 8.45 2.35 0.77
C SER A 138 9.32 1.88 1.95
N GLU A 139 8.80 0.92 2.70
CA GLU A 139 9.42 0.29 3.86
C GLU A 139 10.69 -0.45 3.44
N LEU A 140 10.63 -1.20 2.33
CA LEU A 140 11.79 -1.92 1.78
C LEU A 140 12.80 -0.96 1.19
N LEU A 141 12.36 0.12 0.54
CA LEU A 141 13.27 1.17 0.05
C LEU A 141 14.07 1.79 1.20
N VAL A 142 13.38 2.09 2.31
CA VAL A 142 14.01 2.65 3.51
C VAL A 142 14.98 1.66 4.15
N ILE A 143 14.58 0.39 4.31
CA ILE A 143 15.45 -0.66 4.88
C ILE A 143 16.70 -0.83 4.01
N ALA A 144 16.54 -0.89 2.69
CA ALA A 144 17.67 -1.02 1.77
C ALA A 144 18.60 0.19 1.81
N LEU A 145 18.05 1.41 1.89
CA LEU A 145 18.85 2.63 2.07
C LEU A 145 19.67 2.58 3.36
N ASN A 146 19.08 2.18 4.48
CA ASN A 146 19.81 2.02 5.74
C ASN A 146 20.97 1.02 5.61
N LEU A 147 20.71 -0.15 5.04
CA LEU A 147 21.73 -1.19 4.85
C LEU A 147 22.85 -0.82 3.88
N ILE A 148 22.66 0.19 3.03
CA ILE A 148 23.72 0.73 2.16
C ILE A 148 24.56 1.78 2.92
N GLN A 149 23.97 2.45 3.91
CA GLN A 149 24.61 3.51 4.68
C GLN A 149 25.29 3.00 5.95
N GLU A 150 24.98 1.79 6.40
CA GLU A 150 25.70 1.12 7.49
C GLU A 150 27.18 0.92 7.12
N PRO A 151 28.13 1.34 7.97
CA PRO A 151 29.53 0.99 7.79
C PRO A 151 29.72 -0.52 7.94
N ALA A 152 30.59 -1.10 7.10
CA ALA A 152 30.97 -2.51 7.16
C ALA A 152 31.75 -2.86 8.43
#